data_AF-A0A970GN42-F1
#
_entry.id   AF-A0A970GN42-F1
#
_cell.length_a   1.000
_cell.length_b   1.000
_cell.length_c   1.000
_cell.angle_alpha   90.00
_cell.angle_beta   90.00
_cell.angle_gamma   90.00
#
_symmetry.space_group_name_H-M   'P 1'
#
loop_
_entity.id
_entity.type
_entity.pdbx_description
1 polymer ?
#
loop_
_entity_poly.entity_id
_entity_poly.type
_entity_poly.pdbx_seq_one_letter_code
_entity_poly.pdbx_strand_id
1 'polypeptide(L)' 'MPGNCPQDTIPYTIKPGDTLYRIAREYNTTVDAILNINPGINPQNLIIGSMICVPTLRH' A
#
# COMPACT_ATOMS: atom_id res chain seq x y z
N MET A 1 -19.54 -3.90 2.79
CA MET A 1 -18.84 -3.69 4.08
C MET A 1 -17.46 -3.22 3.70
N PRO A 2 -17.06 -1.95 3.88
CA PRO A 2 -15.79 -1.54 3.32
C PRO A 2 -14.70 -2.20 4.14
N GLY A 3 -13.88 -3.00 3.47
CA GLY A 3 -12.67 -3.58 4.02
C GLY A 3 -11.75 -2.45 4.44
N ASN A 4 -11.86 -2.07 5.71
CA ASN A 4 -11.05 -1.03 6.29
C ASN A 4 -9.63 -1.55 6.43
N CYS A 5 -8.69 -0.75 5.96
CA CYS A 5 -7.28 -0.95 6.25
C CYS A 5 -7.06 -1.09 7.77
N PRO A 6 -6.11 -1.94 8.21
CA PRO A 6 -5.80 -2.11 9.63
C PRO A 6 -5.49 -0.78 10.35
N GLN A 7 -5.53 -0.79 11.68
CA GLN A 7 -5.06 0.36 12.47
C GLN A 7 -3.62 0.70 12.10
N ASP A 8 -3.28 1.99 12.13
CA ASP A 8 -1.96 2.54 11.74
C ASP A 8 -1.61 2.39 10.25
N THR A 9 -2.61 2.17 9.41
CA THR A 9 -2.46 2.13 7.95
C THR A 9 -3.47 3.06 7.28
N ILE A 10 -3.12 3.55 6.09
CA ILE A 10 -4.00 4.40 5.28
C ILE A 10 -4.40 3.69 3.98
N PRO A 11 -5.63 3.90 3.49
CA PRO A 11 -6.00 3.46 2.15
C PRO A 11 -5.31 4.33 1.10
N TYR A 12 -4.65 3.69 0.14
CA TYR A 12 -4.00 4.32 -1.00
C TYR A 12 -4.53 3.74 -2.30
N THR A 13 -4.89 4.58 -3.25
CA THR A 13 -5.29 4.15 -4.60
C THR A 13 -4.09 4.23 -5.54
N ILE A 14 -3.73 3.11 -6.15
CA ILE A 14 -2.58 3.03 -7.08
C ILE A 14 -2.83 3.92 -8.30
N LYS A 15 -1.87 4.79 -8.60
CA LYS A 15 -1.88 5.70 -9.75
C LYS A 15 -0.96 5.23 -10.86
N PRO A 16 -1.16 5.70 -12.11
CA PRO A 16 -0.25 5.43 -13.20
C PRO A 16 1.19 5.86 -12.85
N GLY A 17 2.15 4.95 -13.03
CA GLY A 17 3.58 5.20 -12.76
C GLY A 17 4.00 5.00 -11.29
N ASP A 18 3.10 4.55 -10.42
CA ASP A 18 3.47 4.16 -9.06
C ASP A 18 4.26 2.86 -9.04
N THR A 19 5.11 2.74 -8.02
CA THR A 19 5.77 1.51 -7.63
C THR A 19 5.64 1.36 -6.13
N LEU A 20 5.61 0.12 -5.61
CA LEU A 20 5.58 -0.09 -4.16
C LEU A 20 6.79 0.55 -3.49
N TYR A 21 7.94 0.60 -4.17
CA TYR A 21 9.14 1.27 -3.65
C TYR A 21 8.92 2.77 -3.45
N ARG A 22 8.34 3.47 -4.43
CA ARG A 22 8.02 4.91 -4.28
C ARG A 22 7.01 5.15 -3.17
N ILE A 23 5.94 4.35 -3.13
CA ILE A 23 4.91 4.45 -2.09
C ILE A 23 5.53 4.21 -0.71
N ALA A 24 6.30 3.14 -0.54
CA ALA A 24 6.97 2.82 0.71
C ALA A 24 7.86 3.97 1.20
N ARG A 25 8.65 4.55 0.29
CA ARG A 25 9.53 5.69 0.61
C ARG A 25 8.74 6.95 0.99
N GLU A 26 7.64 7.24 0.32
CA GLU A 26 6.78 8.39 0.60
C GLU A 26 6.13 8.30 1.99
N TYR A 27 5.68 7.10 2.36
CA TYR A 27 5.02 6.84 3.64
C TYR A 27 5.96 6.40 4.77
N ASN A 28 7.27 6.44 4.54
CA ASN A 28 8.30 6.00 5.49
C ASN A 28 8.04 4.57 6.00
N THR A 29 7.75 3.65 5.09
CA THR A 29 7.55 2.22 5.37
C THR A 29 8.40 1.37 4.42
N THR A 30 8.24 0.05 4.44
CA THR A 30 8.94 -0.87 3.54
C THR A 30 7.98 -1.54 2.58
N VAL A 31 8.50 -1.98 1.43
CA VAL A 31 7.71 -2.75 0.45
C VAL A 31 7.17 -4.03 1.10
N ASP A 32 7.99 -4.72 1.90
CA ASP A 32 7.59 -5.92 2.61
C ASP A 32 6.44 -5.65 3.59
N ALA A 33 6.48 -4.53 4.33
CA ALA A 33 5.39 -4.16 5.23
C ALA A 33 4.08 -3.90 4.48
N ILE A 34 4.14 -3.27 3.29
CA ILE A 34 2.97 -3.10 2.42
C ILE A 34 2.46 -4.46 1.94
N LEU A 35 3.32 -5.34 1.45
CA LEU A 35 2.92 -6.66 0.94
C LEU A 35 2.30 -7.55 2.02
N ASN A 36 2.86 -7.53 3.23
CA ASN A 36 2.38 -8.33 4.36
C ASN A 36 0.93 -8.04 4.73
N ILE A 37 0.49 -6.77 4.61
CA ILE A 37 -0.88 -6.37 4.97
C ILE A 37 -1.84 -6.35 3.76
N ASN A 38 -1.34 -6.61 2.55
CA ASN A 38 -2.15 -6.69 1.34
C ASN A 38 -1.97 -8.05 0.65
N PRO A 39 -2.55 -9.13 1.21
CA PRO A 39 -2.46 -10.46 0.61
C PRO A 39 -3.05 -10.45 -0.81
N GLY A 40 -2.30 -11.00 -1.76
CA GLY A 40 -2.71 -11.11 -3.16
C GLY A 40 -2.23 -9.98 -4.07
N ILE A 41 -1.53 -8.96 -3.55
CA ILE A 41 -0.85 -7.99 -4.41
C ILE A 41 0.37 -8.62 -5.07
N ASN A 42 0.47 -8.44 -6.38
CA ASN A 42 1.69 -8.73 -7.12
C ASN A 42 2.54 -7.45 -7.28
N PRO A 43 3.72 -7.36 -6.66
CA PRO A 43 4.59 -6.18 -6.75
C PRO A 43 5.07 -5.88 -8.19
N GLN A 44 5.11 -6.89 -9.06
CA GLN A 44 5.49 -6.75 -10.47
C GLN A 44 4.32 -6.36 -11.37
N ASN A 45 3.08 -6.45 -10.88
CA ASN A 45 1.88 -6.16 -11.64
C ASN A 45 0.86 -5.38 -10.79
N LEU A 46 1.19 -4.13 -10.49
CA LEU A 46 0.29 -3.24 -9.77
C LEU A 46 -0.86 -2.79 -10.64
N ILE A 47 -2.09 -3.03 -10.17
CA ILE A 47 -3.31 -2.68 -10.89
C ILE A 47 -3.66 -1.22 -10.59
N ILE A 48 -3.61 -0.36 -11.61
CA ILE A 48 -3.99 1.04 -11.50
C ILE A 48 -5.46 1.15 -11.08
N GLY A 49 -5.77 2.04 -10.14
CA GLY A 49 -7.11 2.23 -9.58
C GLY A 49 -7.48 1.23 -8.49
N SER A 50 -6.64 0.21 -8.23
CA SER A 50 -6.83 -0.66 -7.07
C SER A 50 -6.47 0.07 -5.77
N MET A 51 -7.17 -0.28 -4.69
CA MET A 51 -6.91 0.23 -3.35
C MET A 51 -6.04 -0.75 -2.57
N ILE A 52 -5.04 -0.21 -1.89
CA ILE A 52 -4.11 -0.94 -1.03
C ILE A 52 -4.01 -0.24 0.32
N CYS A 53 -3.61 -0.95 1.35
CA CYS A 53 -3.34 -0.38 2.66
C CYS A 53 -1.85 -0.11 2.81
N VAL A 54 -1.47 1.09 3.23
CA VAL A 54 -0.07 1.50 3.40
C VAL A 54 0.18 1.79 4.87
N PRO A 55 1.12 1.09 5.53
CA PRO A 55 1.51 1.41 6.90
C PRO A 55 2.14 2.80 6.96
N THR A 56 1.78 3.58 7.97
CA THR A 56 2.38 4.89 8.22
C THR A 56 2.97 4.95 9.62
N LEU A 57 4.24 5.35 9.75
CA LEU A 57 4.89 5.56 11.04
C LEU A 57 4.40 6.81 11.81
N ARG A 58 3.30 7.45 11.39
CA ARG A 58 2.79 8.65 12.05
C ARG A 58 1.87 8.27 13.21
N HIS A 59 2.41 8.36 14.44
CA HIS A 59 1.62 8.58 15.66
C HIS A 59 1.19 10.05 15.77
#